data_AF-A0A975JAD7-F1
#
_entry.id   AF-A0A975JAD7-F1
#
_cell.length_a   1.000
_cell.length_b   1.000
_cell.length_c   1.000
_cell.angle_alpha   90.00
_cell.angle_beta   90.00
_cell.angle_gamma   90.00
#
_symmetry.space_group_name_H-M   'P 1'
#
loop_
_entity.id
_entity.type
_entity.pdbx_description
1 polymer ?
#
loop_
_entity_poly.entity_id
_entity_poly.type
_entity_poly.pdbx_seq_one_letter_code
_entity_poly.pdbx_strand_id
1 'polypeptide(L)'
;MYVKTTKEDNFMDLFISYINYMKENELFISTSDNFIRKSEIQALREDLLKKCKSLDEVKKHRKVILENPWVDIFPIILGYHPDYFKHYFSDTTIRNYFKEYIIGKLLNIMKTINDVNEENVLNYTFLDTKDSGDGNFIITKYLFAKNYYKGIKLTEPILAKEIYNEAADGYKIYMFQQGYAIGINSYSDVFFQLNTDNGKIFLMKKIMENIEIDDEKPEIKIKPLLKFKDDILKIFEQSILLENKTLIYSLGEEIEYLITFTSIPEVVEFKKQVVQLLDKYSHIPVIKEYKETIYY
;
A
#
# COMPACT_ATOMS: atom_id res chain seq x y z
N MET A 1 -40.07 2.09 -5.16
CA MET A 1 -39.96 2.82 -3.88
C MET A 1 -38.59 2.50 -3.31
N TYR A 2 -37.58 3.33 -3.59
CA TYR A 2 -36.21 3.07 -3.15
C TYR A 2 -36.08 3.49 -1.70
N VAL A 3 -35.81 2.53 -0.81
CA VAL A 3 -35.48 2.80 0.58
C VAL A 3 -34.11 3.47 0.58
N LYS A 4 -34.12 4.76 0.87
CA LYS A 4 -32.95 5.61 1.08
C LYS A 4 -32.40 5.26 2.46
N THR A 5 -31.46 4.32 2.54
CA THR A 5 -30.78 4.00 3.81
C THR A 5 -29.82 5.15 4.16
N THR A 6 -30.09 5.80 5.28
CA THR A 6 -29.24 6.84 5.88
C THR A 6 -27.94 6.20 6.36
N LYS A 7 -26.85 6.41 5.62
CA LYS A 7 -25.50 5.88 5.90
C LYS A 7 -24.86 6.38 7.21
N GLU A 8 -25.45 7.37 7.89
CA GLU A 8 -24.86 8.02 9.07
C GLU A 8 -25.15 7.28 10.39
N ASP A 9 -26.24 6.51 10.48
CA ASP A 9 -26.64 5.84 11.74
C ASP A 9 -25.83 4.57 12.03
N ASN A 10 -25.20 3.97 11.02
CA ASN A 10 -24.48 2.69 11.17
C ASN A 10 -23.12 2.82 11.87
N PHE A 11 -22.42 3.96 11.77
CA PHE A 11 -21.06 4.12 12.32
C PHE A 11 -21.05 4.29 13.84
N MET A 12 -22.00 5.06 14.38
CA MET A 12 -22.10 5.28 15.83
C MET A 12 -22.44 3.99 16.56
N ASP A 13 -23.32 3.16 15.99
CA ASP A 13 -23.66 1.87 16.57
C ASP A 13 -22.48 0.88 16.48
N LEU A 14 -21.72 0.89 15.38
CA LEU A 14 -20.44 0.16 15.27
C LEU A 14 -19.40 0.62 16.31
N PHE A 15 -19.29 1.94 16.55
CA PHE A 15 -18.35 2.52 17.50
C PHE A 15 -18.74 2.20 18.95
N ILE A 16 -20.03 2.17 19.27
CA ILE A 16 -20.53 1.76 20.58
C ILE A 16 -20.33 0.26 20.80
N SER A 17 -20.57 -0.56 19.78
CA SER A 17 -20.24 -1.98 19.82
C SER A 17 -18.75 -2.19 20.09
N TYR A 18 -17.87 -1.35 19.51
CA TYR A 18 -16.43 -1.35 19.80
C TYR A 18 -16.11 -0.95 21.25
N ILE A 19 -16.68 0.16 21.76
CA ILE A 19 -16.47 0.61 23.15
C ILE A 19 -17.00 -0.42 24.17
N ASN A 20 -18.16 -1.02 23.92
CA ASN A 20 -18.75 -2.06 24.78
C ASN A 20 -17.92 -3.34 24.75
N TYR A 21 -17.45 -3.76 23.57
CA TYR A 21 -16.57 -4.92 23.45
C TYR A 21 -15.21 -4.71 24.15
N MET A 22 -14.58 -3.55 23.99
CA MET A 22 -13.31 -3.20 24.67
C MET A 22 -13.49 -3.24 26.20
N LYS A 23 -14.66 -2.82 26.69
CA LYS A 23 -15.06 -2.90 28.11
C LYS A 23 -15.30 -4.34 28.58
N GLU A 24 -15.94 -5.17 27.77
CA GLU A 24 -16.24 -6.57 28.08
C GLU A 24 -15.00 -7.47 28.09
N ASN A 25 -13.94 -7.08 27.37
CA ASN A 25 -12.69 -7.85 27.22
C ASN A 25 -11.49 -7.21 27.92
N GLU A 26 -11.71 -6.21 28.80
CA GLU A 26 -10.66 -5.49 29.55
C GLU A 26 -9.54 -4.89 28.68
N LEU A 27 -9.84 -4.55 27.41
CA LEU A 27 -8.89 -3.92 26.50
C LEU A 27 -8.92 -2.40 26.72
N PHE A 28 -7.82 -1.84 27.19
CA PHE A 28 -7.73 -0.44 27.62
C PHE A 28 -7.55 0.52 26.43
N ILE A 29 -8.42 1.54 26.31
CA ILE A 29 -8.01 2.82 25.73
C ILE A 29 -7.43 3.61 26.90
N SER A 30 -6.10 3.64 26.99
CA SER A 30 -5.43 4.51 27.95
C SER A 30 -5.58 5.97 27.51
N THR A 31 -6.56 6.64 28.09
CA THR A 31 -6.38 8.00 28.59
C THR A 31 -6.91 8.00 30.02
N SER A 32 -6.16 7.38 30.95
CA SER A 32 -6.36 7.47 32.40
C SER A 32 -7.83 7.44 32.88
N ASP A 33 -8.35 6.24 33.15
CA ASP A 33 -9.49 5.99 34.07
C ASP A 33 -10.93 6.42 33.71
N ASN A 34 -11.29 6.75 32.46
CA ASN A 34 -12.70 7.04 32.12
C ASN A 34 -13.25 6.29 30.91
N PHE A 35 -14.35 5.56 31.13
CA PHE A 35 -15.24 5.06 30.08
C PHE A 35 -16.07 6.21 29.52
N ILE A 36 -15.87 6.57 28.26
CA ILE A 36 -16.65 7.64 27.59
C ILE A 36 -17.97 7.05 27.06
N ARG A 37 -19.12 7.61 27.48
CA ARG A 37 -20.46 7.21 27.04
C ARG A 37 -20.76 7.71 25.61
N LYS A 38 -21.65 7.03 24.85
CA LYS A 38 -22.12 7.45 23.49
C LYS A 38 -22.43 8.95 23.39
N SER A 39 -23.10 9.48 24.42
CA SER A 39 -23.48 10.89 24.50
C SER A 39 -22.30 11.85 24.69
N GLU A 40 -21.26 11.42 25.42
CA GLU A 40 -20.05 12.22 25.67
C GLU A 40 -19.14 12.23 24.44
N ILE A 41 -19.08 11.10 23.73
CA ILE A 41 -18.48 10.96 22.40
C ILE A 41 -19.12 11.94 21.40
N GLN A 42 -20.46 11.93 21.32
CA GLN A 42 -21.20 12.79 20.39
C GLN A 42 -21.02 14.27 20.73
N ALA A 43 -21.09 14.62 22.02
CA ALA A 43 -20.86 15.99 22.47
C ALA A 43 -19.44 16.47 22.16
N LEU A 44 -18.43 15.62 22.36
CA LEU A 44 -17.04 15.92 22.02
C LEU A 44 -16.86 16.09 20.51
N ARG A 45 -17.50 15.25 19.69
CA ARG A 45 -17.51 15.35 18.22
C ARG A 45 -18.07 16.70 17.77
N GLU A 46 -19.22 17.10 18.28
CA GLU A 46 -19.88 18.37 17.95
C GLU A 46 -19.06 19.58 18.43
N ASP A 47 -18.47 19.51 19.62
CA ASP A 47 -17.60 20.55 20.16
C ASP A 47 -16.33 20.73 19.32
N LEU A 48 -15.67 19.65 18.92
CA LEU A 48 -14.50 19.69 18.03
C LEU A 48 -14.86 20.27 16.66
N LEU A 49 -15.98 19.86 16.06
CA LEU A 49 -16.46 20.41 14.78
C LEU A 49 -16.77 21.91 14.86
N LYS A 50 -17.23 22.40 16.03
CA LYS A 50 -17.49 23.82 16.26
C LYS A 50 -16.20 24.61 16.45
N LYS A 51 -15.28 24.12 17.28
CA LYS A 51 -14.01 24.80 17.62
C LYS A 51 -13.03 24.80 16.46
N CYS A 52 -12.89 23.69 15.75
CA CYS A 52 -11.91 23.54 14.67
C CYS A 52 -12.27 24.29 13.37
N LYS A 53 -13.28 25.18 13.40
CA LYS A 53 -13.53 26.14 12.31
C LYS A 53 -12.48 27.25 12.25
N SER A 54 -11.74 27.51 13.33
CA SER A 54 -10.59 28.43 13.31
C SER A 54 -9.27 27.65 13.25
N LEU A 55 -8.30 28.21 12.53
CA LEU A 55 -6.98 27.59 12.36
C LEU A 55 -6.21 27.50 13.69
N ASP A 56 -6.37 28.49 14.58
CA ASP A 56 -5.70 28.50 15.87
C ASP A 56 -6.18 27.38 16.79
N GLU A 57 -7.49 27.08 16.78
CA GLU A 57 -8.03 25.95 17.53
C GLU A 57 -7.62 24.61 16.90
N VAL A 58 -7.50 24.51 15.57
CA VAL A 58 -6.92 23.31 14.91
C VAL A 58 -5.49 23.06 15.37
N LYS A 59 -4.64 24.09 15.42
CA LYS A 59 -3.26 23.97 15.89
C LYS A 59 -3.19 23.53 17.36
N LYS A 60 -4.04 24.10 18.20
CA LYS A 60 -4.14 23.80 19.64
C LYS A 60 -4.64 22.38 19.92
N HIS A 61 -5.58 21.88 19.11
CA HIS A 61 -6.17 20.55 19.27
C HIS A 61 -5.57 19.48 18.36
N ARG A 62 -4.49 19.80 17.61
CA ARG A 62 -3.85 18.92 16.63
C ARG A 62 -3.56 17.51 17.16
N LYS A 63 -2.96 17.39 18.35
CA LYS A 63 -2.63 16.09 18.94
C LYS A 63 -3.90 15.24 19.14
N VAL A 64 -4.97 15.84 19.63
CA VAL A 64 -6.27 15.18 19.84
C VAL A 64 -6.88 14.77 18.50
N ILE A 65 -6.82 15.63 17.49
CA ILE A 65 -7.33 15.36 16.14
C ILE A 65 -6.57 14.21 15.45
N LEU A 66 -5.26 14.11 15.66
CA LEU A 66 -4.38 13.13 15.01
C LEU A 66 -4.26 11.79 15.76
N GLU A 67 -4.46 11.74 17.08
CA GLU A 67 -4.21 10.52 17.88
C GLU A 67 -5.49 9.78 18.30
N ASN A 68 -6.68 10.31 18.00
CA ASN A 68 -7.93 9.73 18.48
C ASN A 68 -8.77 9.04 17.39
N PRO A 69 -9.57 8.02 17.75
CA PRO A 69 -10.38 7.22 16.83
C PRO A 69 -11.64 7.93 16.27
N TRP A 70 -11.78 9.26 16.40
CA TRP A 70 -12.89 10.06 15.81
C TRP A 70 -12.70 10.26 14.30
N VAL A 71 -12.31 9.20 13.60
CA VAL A 71 -11.61 9.33 12.33
C VAL A 71 -12.52 9.89 11.20
N ASP A 72 -13.85 9.95 11.38
CA ASP A 72 -14.80 10.54 10.42
C ASP A 72 -14.82 12.08 10.41
N ILE A 73 -14.53 12.72 11.56
CA ILE A 73 -14.45 14.20 11.60
C ILE A 73 -13.12 14.71 11.07
N PHE A 74 -12.08 13.88 10.98
CA PHE A 74 -10.79 14.30 10.48
C PHE A 74 -10.89 14.85 9.04
N PRO A 75 -11.46 14.15 8.04
CA PRO A 75 -11.74 14.71 6.72
C PRO A 75 -12.56 16.01 6.74
N ILE A 76 -13.50 16.15 7.67
CA ILE A 76 -14.36 17.33 7.80
C ILE A 76 -13.55 18.53 8.30
N ILE A 77 -12.71 18.32 9.34
CA ILE A 77 -11.82 19.34 9.90
C ILE A 77 -10.74 19.74 8.88
N LEU A 78 -10.19 18.77 8.15
CA LEU A 78 -9.29 19.03 7.02
C LEU A 78 -9.95 19.94 5.97
N GLY A 79 -11.23 19.69 5.67
CA GLY A 79 -12.02 20.49 4.72
C GLY A 79 -12.19 21.96 5.11
N TYR A 80 -12.11 22.29 6.41
CA TYR A 80 -12.13 23.69 6.86
C TYR A 80 -10.80 24.42 6.62
N HIS A 81 -9.67 23.70 6.61
CA HIS A 81 -8.32 24.30 6.52
C HIS A 81 -7.39 23.53 5.57
N PRO A 82 -7.77 23.32 4.29
CA PRO A 82 -7.04 22.42 3.39
C PRO A 82 -5.57 22.82 3.20
N ASP A 83 -5.25 24.12 3.14
CA ASP A 83 -3.88 24.60 2.93
C ASP A 83 -2.93 24.25 4.08
N TYR A 84 -3.41 24.34 5.33
CA TYR A 84 -2.61 23.98 6.51
C TYR A 84 -2.19 22.51 6.45
N PHE A 85 -3.12 21.63 6.06
CA PHE A 85 -2.86 20.20 6.00
C PHE A 85 -2.14 19.78 4.73
N LYS A 86 -2.30 20.53 3.63
CA LYS A 86 -1.44 20.39 2.45
C LYS A 86 0.04 20.58 2.83
N HIS A 87 0.34 21.62 3.60
CA HIS A 87 1.70 21.85 4.11
C HIS A 87 2.15 20.72 5.05
N TYR A 88 1.24 20.19 5.89
CA TYR A 88 1.53 19.06 6.76
C TYR A 88 1.94 17.79 5.98
N PHE A 89 1.27 17.47 4.87
CA PHE A 89 1.59 16.32 4.00
C PHE A 89 2.69 16.61 2.96
N SER A 90 3.15 17.87 2.88
CA SER A 90 4.32 18.25 2.07
C SER A 90 5.65 17.93 2.75
N ASP A 91 5.66 17.73 4.07
CA ASP A 91 6.83 17.24 4.79
C ASP A 91 7.13 15.79 4.36
N THR A 92 8.33 15.56 3.83
CA THR A 92 8.73 14.26 3.26
C THR A 92 8.69 13.12 4.27
N THR A 93 9.06 13.37 5.53
CA THR A 93 9.06 12.34 6.58
C THR A 93 7.64 11.91 6.91
N ILE A 94 6.76 12.90 7.08
CA ILE A 94 5.34 12.69 7.37
C ILE A 94 4.65 12.01 6.19
N ARG A 95 4.93 12.47 4.97
CA ARG A 95 4.43 11.89 3.73
C ARG A 95 4.78 10.40 3.62
N ASN A 96 6.05 10.05 3.80
CA ASN A 96 6.51 8.67 3.68
C ASN A 96 5.89 7.77 4.75
N TYR A 97 5.85 8.24 6.01
CA TYR A 97 5.22 7.51 7.12
C TYR A 97 3.75 7.17 6.82
N PHE A 98 2.95 8.18 6.42
CA PHE A 98 1.54 7.96 6.13
C PHE A 98 1.33 7.14 4.86
N LYS A 99 2.16 7.33 3.84
CA LYS A 99 2.07 6.57 2.59
C LYS A 99 2.17 5.07 2.85
N GLU A 100 3.27 4.60 3.46
CA GLU A 100 3.47 3.18 3.74
C GLU A 100 2.40 2.59 4.66
N TYR A 101 2.07 3.33 5.73
CA TYR A 101 1.05 2.91 6.69
C TYR A 101 -0.32 2.73 6.02
N ILE A 102 -0.75 3.71 5.22
CA ILE A 102 -2.06 3.69 4.56
C ILE A 102 -2.10 2.59 3.50
N ILE A 103 -1.05 2.43 2.68
CA ILE A 103 -0.96 1.38 1.66
C ILE A 103 -1.19 0.01 2.29
N GLY A 104 -0.44 -0.33 3.34
CA GLY A 104 -0.56 -1.64 4.00
C GLY A 104 -1.97 -1.89 4.56
N LYS A 105 -2.65 -0.83 5.02
CA LYS A 105 -4.01 -0.92 5.56
C LYS A 105 -5.08 -1.02 4.48
N LEU A 106 -4.98 -0.25 3.41
CA LEU A 106 -5.87 -0.37 2.25
C LEU A 106 -5.73 -1.74 1.59
N LEU A 107 -4.50 -2.22 1.41
CA LEU A 107 -4.22 -3.56 0.88
C LEU A 107 -4.94 -4.65 1.70
N ASN A 108 -4.87 -4.59 3.02
CA ASN A 108 -5.54 -5.59 3.84
C ASN A 108 -7.07 -5.46 3.76
N ILE A 109 -7.63 -4.25 3.68
CA ILE A 109 -9.08 -4.08 3.45
C ILE A 109 -9.46 -4.74 2.12
N MET A 110 -8.73 -4.48 1.04
CA MET A 110 -8.94 -5.09 -0.27
C MET A 110 -8.90 -6.62 -0.20
N LYS A 111 -7.94 -7.19 0.54
CA LYS A 111 -7.85 -8.64 0.81
C LYS A 111 -9.08 -9.17 1.53
N THR A 112 -9.56 -8.44 2.54
CA THR A 112 -10.72 -8.83 3.33
C THR A 112 -12.01 -8.82 2.52
N ILE A 113 -12.23 -7.78 1.71
CA ILE A 113 -13.48 -7.64 0.91
C ILE A 113 -13.40 -8.29 -0.47
N ASN A 114 -12.20 -8.73 -0.86
CA ASN A 114 -11.90 -9.28 -2.17
C ASN A 114 -12.28 -8.32 -3.33
N ASP A 115 -11.95 -7.03 -3.19
CA ASP A 115 -12.29 -5.97 -4.15
C ASP A 115 -11.25 -4.84 -4.13
N VAL A 116 -11.02 -4.22 -5.29
CA VAL A 116 -10.13 -3.07 -5.53
C VAL A 116 -10.89 -1.81 -5.95
N ASN A 117 -12.22 -1.83 -5.99
CA ASN A 117 -13.01 -0.64 -6.24
C ASN A 117 -12.84 0.34 -5.07
N GLU A 118 -12.34 1.55 -5.36
CA GLU A 118 -12.03 2.55 -4.33
C GLU A 118 -13.25 2.93 -3.51
N GLU A 119 -14.42 3.05 -4.12
CA GLU A 119 -15.64 3.38 -3.38
C GLU A 119 -16.00 2.28 -2.39
N ASN A 120 -15.88 1.01 -2.78
CA ASN A 120 -16.16 -0.13 -1.91
C ASN A 120 -15.14 -0.23 -0.77
N VAL A 121 -13.85 -0.07 -1.07
CA VAL A 121 -12.77 -0.05 -0.06
C VAL A 121 -12.97 1.08 0.96
N LEU A 122 -13.35 2.28 0.51
CA LEU A 122 -13.55 3.45 1.39
C LEU A 122 -14.87 3.43 2.15
N ASN A 123 -15.85 2.65 1.67
CA ASN A 123 -17.14 2.44 2.33
C ASN A 123 -17.17 1.17 3.17
N TYR A 124 -16.15 0.32 3.12
CA TYR A 124 -16.05 -0.88 3.94
C TYR A 124 -16.20 -0.56 5.45
N THR A 125 -17.08 -1.32 6.10
CA THR A 125 -17.37 -1.26 7.54
C THR A 125 -17.24 -2.66 8.14
N PHE A 126 -16.64 -2.75 9.33
CA PHE A 126 -16.17 -3.97 10.03
C PHE A 126 -17.24 -5.04 10.38
N LEU A 127 -18.49 -4.94 9.93
CA LEU A 127 -19.48 -5.99 10.22
C LEU A 127 -19.10 -7.37 9.62
N ASP A 128 -18.06 -7.45 8.79
CA ASP A 128 -17.59 -8.66 8.09
C ASP A 128 -16.33 -9.35 8.68
N THR A 129 -15.84 -8.92 9.85
CA THR A 129 -14.52 -9.37 10.41
C THR A 129 -14.63 -9.91 11.84
N LYS A 130 -15.85 -10.35 12.19
CA LYS A 130 -16.24 -10.84 13.52
C LYS A 130 -15.46 -12.09 13.98
N ASP A 131 -14.78 -12.80 13.07
CA ASP A 131 -14.21 -14.13 13.33
C ASP A 131 -12.67 -14.16 13.51
N SER A 132 -11.96 -13.02 13.42
CA SER A 132 -10.52 -13.00 13.70
C SER A 132 -10.27 -12.57 15.15
N GLY A 133 -9.78 -13.49 15.99
CA GLY A 133 -9.57 -13.32 17.45
C GLY A 133 -8.67 -12.16 17.91
N ASP A 134 -8.04 -11.42 17.00
CA ASP A 134 -7.24 -10.20 17.25
C ASP A 134 -7.85 -8.92 16.63
N GLY A 135 -9.13 -8.97 16.24
CA GLY A 135 -9.76 -8.01 15.33
C GLY A 135 -9.75 -6.54 15.76
N ASN A 136 -9.77 -6.22 17.06
CA ASN A 136 -10.16 -4.88 17.52
C ASN A 136 -9.07 -3.80 17.44
N PHE A 137 -7.79 -4.14 17.65
CA PHE A 137 -6.68 -3.22 17.40
C PHE A 137 -6.43 -3.01 15.90
N ILE A 138 -6.75 -4.04 15.12
CA ILE A 138 -6.63 -4.06 13.67
C ILE A 138 -7.70 -3.14 13.03
N ILE A 139 -8.94 -3.14 13.55
CA ILE A 139 -10.04 -2.21 13.17
C ILE A 139 -9.64 -0.76 13.26
N THR A 140 -9.16 -0.33 14.42
CA THR A 140 -8.90 1.08 14.69
C THR A 140 -7.85 1.62 13.74
N LYS A 141 -6.84 0.79 13.43
CA LYS A 141 -5.83 1.11 12.42
C LYS A 141 -6.39 1.17 11.00
N TYR A 142 -7.36 0.32 10.63
CA TYR A 142 -8.03 0.39 9.33
C TYR A 142 -8.86 1.65 9.17
N LEU A 143 -9.69 1.97 10.17
CA LEU A 143 -10.50 3.18 10.16
C LEU A 143 -9.63 4.43 10.11
N PHE A 144 -8.54 4.44 10.88
CA PHE A 144 -7.53 5.49 10.88
C PHE A 144 -6.93 5.70 9.48
N ALA A 145 -6.32 4.66 8.91
CA ALA A 145 -5.75 4.72 7.57
C ALA A 145 -6.77 5.18 6.53
N LYS A 146 -8.00 4.67 6.60
CA LYS A 146 -9.07 4.97 5.65
C LYS A 146 -9.43 6.45 5.63
N ASN A 147 -9.63 7.08 6.78
CA ASN A 147 -10.02 8.49 6.76
C ASN A 147 -8.82 9.44 6.69
N TYR A 148 -7.61 9.01 7.08
CA TYR A 148 -6.40 9.73 6.67
C TYR A 148 -6.25 9.74 5.16
N TYR A 149 -6.49 8.62 4.50
CA TYR A 149 -6.54 8.56 3.05
C TYR A 149 -7.60 9.50 2.46
N LYS A 150 -8.84 9.48 3.00
CA LYS A 150 -9.88 10.45 2.58
C LYS A 150 -9.42 11.89 2.75
N GLY A 151 -8.70 12.17 3.84
CA GLY A 151 -8.09 13.46 4.10
C GLY A 151 -7.05 13.88 3.08
N ILE A 152 -6.08 13.00 2.81
CA ILE A 152 -5.05 13.20 1.78
C ILE A 152 -5.72 13.36 0.40
N LYS A 153 -6.77 12.61 0.10
CA LYS A 153 -7.50 12.74 -1.17
C LYS A 153 -8.13 14.12 -1.35
N LEU A 154 -8.55 14.78 -0.26
CA LEU A 154 -9.08 16.14 -0.30
C LEU A 154 -8.00 17.20 -0.47
N THR A 155 -6.82 17.02 0.15
CA THR A 155 -5.79 18.06 0.22
C THR A 155 -4.63 17.88 -0.77
N GLU A 156 -4.33 16.62 -1.13
CA GLU A 156 -3.24 16.17 -2.01
C GLU A 156 -3.70 15.02 -2.93
N PRO A 157 -4.56 15.27 -3.94
CA PRO A 157 -5.16 14.22 -4.77
C PRO A 157 -4.15 13.35 -5.54
N ILE A 158 -2.99 13.92 -5.90
CA ILE A 158 -1.92 13.19 -6.60
C ILE A 158 -1.32 12.12 -5.67
N LEU A 159 -0.99 12.49 -4.43
CA LEU A 159 -0.47 11.56 -3.42
C LEU A 159 -1.52 10.49 -3.07
N ALA A 160 -2.80 10.86 -2.98
CA ALA A 160 -3.86 9.88 -2.76
C ALA A 160 -3.93 8.86 -3.90
N LYS A 161 -3.91 9.33 -5.16
CA LYS A 161 -3.90 8.43 -6.32
C LYS A 161 -2.69 7.48 -6.30
N GLU A 162 -1.52 7.99 -5.94
CA GLU A 162 -0.31 7.19 -5.77
C GLU A 162 -0.48 6.10 -4.70
N ILE A 163 -0.90 6.47 -3.49
CA ILE A 163 -1.17 5.55 -2.38
C ILE A 163 -2.16 4.45 -2.78
N TYR A 164 -3.27 4.82 -3.44
CA TYR A 164 -4.30 3.86 -3.78
C TYR A 164 -3.85 2.89 -4.87
N ASN A 165 -3.18 3.40 -5.90
CA ASN A 165 -2.66 2.57 -6.97
C ASN A 165 -1.60 1.59 -6.45
N GLU A 166 -0.74 2.00 -5.52
CA GLU A 166 0.23 1.10 -4.88
C GLU A 166 -0.46 0.00 -4.06
N ALA A 167 -1.51 0.33 -3.30
CA ALA A 167 -2.30 -0.68 -2.57
C ALA A 167 -3.01 -1.67 -3.51
N ALA A 168 -3.62 -1.15 -4.59
CA ALA A 168 -4.31 -1.96 -5.59
C ALA A 168 -3.35 -2.89 -6.34
N ASP A 169 -2.16 -2.39 -6.69
CA ASP A 169 -1.09 -3.19 -7.30
C ASP A 169 -0.65 -4.32 -6.35
N GLY A 170 -0.42 -4.01 -5.06
CA GLY A 170 -0.12 -5.01 -4.04
C GLY A 170 -1.21 -6.09 -3.90
N TYR A 171 -2.48 -5.73 -4.05
CA TYR A 171 -3.59 -6.68 -4.02
C TYR A 171 -3.61 -7.58 -5.26
N LYS A 172 -3.36 -7.04 -6.47
CA LYS A 172 -3.26 -7.85 -7.70
C LYS A 172 -2.17 -8.92 -7.58
N ILE A 173 -1.01 -8.53 -7.05
CA ILE A 173 0.12 -9.45 -6.80
C ILE A 173 -0.29 -10.55 -5.81
N TYR A 174 -0.95 -10.17 -4.72
CA TYR A 174 -1.48 -11.13 -3.75
C TYR A 174 -2.47 -12.13 -4.39
N MET A 175 -3.45 -11.65 -5.17
CA MET A 175 -4.44 -12.52 -5.82
C MET A 175 -3.80 -13.52 -6.79
N PHE A 176 -2.80 -13.09 -7.55
CA PHE A 176 -2.02 -13.98 -8.40
C PHE A 176 -1.29 -15.06 -7.60
N GLN A 177 -0.61 -14.68 -6.52
CA GLN A 177 0.10 -15.63 -5.66
C GLN A 177 -0.81 -16.67 -5.01
N GLN A 178 -2.07 -16.31 -4.74
CA GLN A 178 -3.07 -17.25 -4.23
C GLN A 178 -3.72 -18.11 -5.32
N GLY A 179 -3.38 -17.91 -6.60
CA GLY A 179 -3.95 -18.65 -7.72
C GLY A 179 -5.37 -18.23 -8.12
N TYR A 180 -5.84 -17.06 -7.66
CA TYR A 180 -7.19 -16.56 -7.94
C TYR A 180 -7.26 -15.62 -9.16
N ALA A 181 -6.12 -15.32 -9.79
CA ALA A 181 -6.07 -14.40 -10.91
C ALA A 181 -6.52 -15.06 -12.23
N ILE A 182 -7.82 -14.96 -12.52
CA ILE A 182 -8.41 -15.49 -13.76
C ILE A 182 -7.82 -14.75 -14.97
N GLY A 183 -7.26 -15.52 -15.91
CA GLY A 183 -6.67 -14.98 -17.14
C GLY A 183 -5.25 -14.40 -16.98
N ILE A 184 -4.65 -14.53 -15.80
CA ILE A 184 -3.24 -14.18 -15.55
C ILE A 184 -2.48 -15.49 -15.35
N ASN A 185 -1.55 -15.81 -16.25
CA ASN A 185 -0.85 -17.09 -16.24
C ASN A 185 0.63 -16.97 -15.83
N SER A 186 1.16 -15.75 -15.75
CA SER A 186 2.58 -15.52 -15.46
C SER A 186 2.81 -14.25 -14.63
N TYR A 187 4.01 -14.12 -14.08
CA TYR A 187 4.41 -12.88 -13.39
C TYR A 187 4.55 -11.71 -14.37
N SER A 188 4.96 -11.95 -15.62
CA SER A 188 4.96 -10.92 -16.65
C SER A 188 3.55 -10.39 -16.95
N ASP A 189 2.52 -11.26 -16.97
CA ASP A 189 1.13 -10.83 -17.13
C ASP A 189 0.70 -9.89 -16.00
N VAL A 190 1.06 -10.21 -14.75
CA VAL A 190 0.81 -9.34 -13.59
C VAL A 190 1.49 -7.99 -13.79
N PHE A 191 2.77 -7.98 -14.17
CA PHE A 191 3.57 -6.77 -14.36
C PHE A 191 2.89 -5.76 -15.28
N PHE A 192 2.30 -6.23 -16.38
CA PHE A 192 1.58 -5.38 -17.34
C PHE A 192 0.31 -4.75 -16.80
N GLN A 193 -0.27 -5.34 -15.74
CA GLN A 193 -1.47 -4.81 -15.11
C GLN A 193 -1.18 -3.85 -13.95
N LEU A 194 0.07 -3.74 -13.52
CA LEU A 194 0.45 -2.85 -12.42
C LEU A 194 0.50 -1.40 -12.89
N ASN A 195 -0.09 -0.51 -12.08
CA ASN A 195 -0.26 0.90 -12.39
C ASN A 195 0.94 1.75 -11.99
N THR A 196 1.80 1.23 -11.11
CA THR A 196 2.90 1.97 -10.48
C THR A 196 4.24 1.29 -10.68
N ASP A 197 5.29 2.10 -10.76
CA ASP A 197 6.66 1.60 -10.83
C ASP A 197 7.04 0.87 -9.54
N ASN A 198 6.56 1.34 -8.39
CA ASN A 198 6.77 0.67 -7.10
C ASN A 198 6.10 -0.71 -7.07
N GLY A 199 4.89 -0.85 -7.60
CA GLY A 199 4.23 -2.15 -7.75
C GLY A 199 5.04 -3.10 -8.63
N LYS A 200 5.57 -2.61 -9.76
CA LYS A 200 6.43 -3.36 -10.67
C LYS A 200 7.74 -3.81 -10.04
N ILE A 201 8.42 -2.92 -9.31
CA ILE A 201 9.64 -3.24 -8.55
C ILE A 201 9.32 -4.26 -7.45
N PHE A 202 8.23 -4.07 -6.70
CA PHE A 202 7.81 -5.00 -5.67
C PHE A 202 7.49 -6.39 -6.23
N LEU A 203 6.86 -6.46 -7.41
CA LEU A 203 6.63 -7.72 -8.10
C LEU A 203 7.94 -8.45 -8.42
N MET A 204 8.93 -7.73 -8.95
CA MET A 204 10.25 -8.30 -9.24
C MET A 204 10.91 -8.80 -7.96
N LYS A 205 10.89 -8.02 -6.87
CA LYS A 205 11.37 -8.48 -5.56
C LYS A 205 10.68 -9.75 -5.10
N LYS A 206 9.37 -9.88 -5.33
CA LYS A 206 8.63 -11.13 -5.04
C LYS A 206 9.06 -12.29 -5.92
N ILE A 207 9.35 -12.07 -7.20
CA ILE A 207 9.94 -13.11 -8.05
C ILE A 207 11.30 -13.54 -7.49
N MET A 208 12.15 -12.58 -7.12
CA MET A 208 13.47 -12.82 -6.55
C MET A 208 13.42 -13.57 -5.21
N GLU A 209 12.49 -13.23 -4.31
CA GLU A 209 12.26 -13.96 -3.06
C GLU A 209 11.87 -15.43 -3.29
N ASN A 210 11.25 -15.76 -4.42
CA ASN A 210 10.95 -17.16 -4.78
C ASN A 210 12.16 -17.91 -5.35
N ILE A 211 13.20 -17.19 -5.75
CA ILE A 211 14.48 -17.77 -6.16
C ILE A 211 15.29 -17.96 -4.88
N GLU A 212 15.29 -19.17 -4.34
CA GLU A 212 16.04 -19.47 -3.12
C GLU A 212 17.56 -19.36 -3.38
N ILE A 213 18.19 -18.38 -2.73
CA ILE A 213 19.63 -18.11 -2.76
C ILE A 213 20.15 -18.33 -1.33
N ASP A 214 21.12 -19.23 -1.17
CA ASP A 214 21.84 -19.39 0.10
C ASP A 214 22.99 -18.37 0.16
N ASP A 215 22.88 -17.37 1.03
CA ASP A 215 23.88 -16.31 1.19
C ASP A 215 25.18 -16.78 1.89
N GLU A 216 25.13 -17.88 2.65
CA GLU A 216 26.27 -18.42 3.40
C GLU A 216 27.11 -19.39 2.55
N LYS A 217 26.46 -20.08 1.62
CA LYS A 217 27.08 -20.84 0.54
C LYS A 217 26.33 -20.52 -0.74
N PRO A 218 26.85 -19.65 -1.63
CA PRO A 218 26.15 -19.17 -2.82
C PRO A 218 25.78 -20.30 -3.79
N GLU A 219 24.72 -21.02 -3.45
CA GLU A 219 24.05 -22.06 -4.19
C GLU A 219 22.63 -21.55 -4.44
N ILE A 220 22.36 -21.17 -5.68
CA ILE A 220 20.98 -20.89 -6.09
C ILE A 220 20.32 -22.23 -6.31
N LYS A 221 19.14 -22.45 -5.71
CA LYS A 221 18.30 -23.57 -6.15
C LYS A 221 17.88 -23.32 -7.59
N ILE A 222 18.50 -24.06 -8.51
CA ILE A 222 18.38 -23.86 -9.97
C ILE A 222 16.94 -23.98 -10.46
N LYS A 223 16.13 -24.86 -9.85
CA LYS A 223 14.73 -25.12 -10.25
C LYS A 223 13.84 -23.86 -10.18
N PRO A 224 13.84 -23.10 -9.06
CA PRO A 224 13.19 -21.80 -8.99
C PRO A 224 13.58 -20.80 -10.08
N LEU A 225 14.88 -20.59 -10.33
CA LEU A 225 15.33 -19.64 -11.35
C LEU A 225 14.83 -20.02 -12.76
N LEU A 226 14.94 -21.29 -13.13
CA LEU A 226 14.48 -21.79 -14.44
C LEU A 226 12.99 -21.56 -14.66
N LYS A 227 12.19 -21.54 -13.59
CA LYS A 227 10.75 -21.27 -13.64
C LYS A 227 10.45 -19.80 -13.98
N PHE A 228 11.30 -18.86 -13.56
CA PHE A 228 11.01 -17.43 -13.62
C PHE A 228 11.83 -16.64 -14.64
N LYS A 229 12.88 -17.22 -15.22
CA LYS A 229 13.78 -16.51 -16.15
C LYS A 229 13.05 -15.79 -17.30
N ASP A 230 12.02 -16.41 -17.87
CA ASP A 230 11.29 -15.84 -19.01
C ASP A 230 10.42 -14.65 -18.57
N ASP A 231 9.86 -14.71 -17.36
CA ASP A 231 9.14 -13.59 -16.76
C ASP A 231 10.08 -12.43 -16.45
N ILE A 232 11.26 -12.70 -15.87
CA ILE A 232 12.27 -11.67 -15.57
C ILE A 232 12.72 -10.97 -16.84
N LEU A 233 13.06 -11.72 -17.90
CA LEU A 233 13.49 -11.13 -19.18
C LEU A 233 12.39 -10.29 -19.81
N LYS A 234 11.14 -10.76 -19.80
CA LYS A 234 10.00 -9.98 -20.32
C LYS A 234 9.76 -8.71 -19.52
N ILE A 235 9.78 -8.80 -18.19
CA ILE A 235 9.62 -7.64 -17.30
C ILE A 235 10.71 -6.60 -17.57
N PHE A 236 11.95 -7.06 -17.72
CA PHE A 236 13.08 -6.18 -17.98
C PHE A 236 12.99 -5.56 -19.39
N GLU A 237 12.76 -6.36 -20.43
CA GLU A 237 12.55 -5.89 -21.81
C GLU A 237 11.48 -4.81 -21.88
N GLN A 238 10.39 -4.97 -21.13
CA GLN A 238 9.29 -4.02 -21.14
C GLN A 238 9.63 -2.72 -20.44
N SER A 239 10.40 -2.80 -19.36
CA SER A 239 10.94 -1.61 -18.69
C SER A 239 11.87 -0.81 -19.62
N ILE A 240 12.64 -1.51 -20.45
CA ILE A 240 13.47 -0.91 -21.51
C ILE A 240 12.60 -0.24 -22.56
N LEU A 241 11.57 -0.92 -23.07
CA LEU A 241 10.65 -0.40 -24.09
C LEU A 241 9.84 0.82 -23.61
N LEU A 242 9.58 0.92 -22.30
CA LEU A 242 8.96 2.09 -21.68
C LEU A 242 9.93 3.26 -21.49
N GLU A 243 11.22 3.05 -21.77
CA GLU A 243 12.32 4.01 -21.51
C GLU A 243 12.31 4.54 -20.06
N ASN A 244 11.79 3.75 -19.13
CA ASN A 244 11.65 4.15 -17.74
C ASN A 244 12.97 3.92 -17.01
N LYS A 245 13.77 4.98 -16.89
CA LYS A 245 15.08 4.96 -16.22
C LYS A 245 15.01 4.33 -14.83
N THR A 246 14.06 4.75 -13.99
CA THR A 246 13.92 4.21 -12.63
C THR A 246 13.70 2.71 -12.63
N LEU A 247 12.76 2.21 -13.45
CA LEU A 247 12.51 0.77 -13.56
C LEU A 247 13.72 0.01 -14.08
N ILE A 248 14.40 0.53 -15.10
CA ILE A 248 15.57 -0.14 -15.69
C ILE A 248 16.68 -0.30 -14.65
N TYR A 249 17.00 0.74 -13.89
CA TYR A 249 18.01 0.64 -12.84
C TYR A 249 17.57 -0.26 -11.69
N SER A 250 16.36 -0.07 -11.14
CA SER A 250 15.90 -0.86 -9.98
C SER A 250 15.70 -2.34 -10.29
N LEU A 251 15.16 -2.68 -11.46
CA LEU A 251 15.04 -4.08 -11.89
C LEU A 251 16.39 -4.64 -12.34
N GLY A 252 17.23 -3.78 -12.89
CA GLY A 252 18.60 -4.08 -13.28
C GLY A 252 19.45 -4.53 -12.10
N GLU A 253 19.38 -3.84 -10.97
CA GLU A 253 20.10 -4.22 -9.73
C GLU A 253 19.73 -5.65 -9.27
N GLU A 254 18.45 -6.02 -9.33
CA GLU A 254 17.98 -7.37 -8.98
C GLU A 254 18.55 -8.43 -9.96
N ILE A 255 18.63 -8.09 -11.25
CA ILE A 255 19.21 -8.96 -12.29
C ILE A 255 20.73 -9.06 -12.12
N GLU A 256 21.41 -7.96 -11.85
CA GLU A 256 22.85 -7.89 -11.59
C GLU A 256 23.23 -8.79 -10.43
N TYR A 257 22.51 -8.68 -9.31
CA TYR A 257 22.69 -9.56 -8.16
C TYR A 257 22.59 -11.03 -8.57
N LEU A 258 21.56 -11.40 -9.33
CA LEU A 258 21.36 -12.78 -9.79
C LEU A 258 22.48 -13.30 -10.72
N ILE A 259 23.04 -12.45 -11.58
CA ILE A 259 24.09 -12.86 -12.53
C ILE A 259 25.50 -12.87 -11.93
N THR A 260 25.68 -12.43 -10.68
CA THR A 260 26.96 -12.55 -9.96
C THR A 260 27.36 -14.01 -9.68
N PHE A 261 26.38 -14.93 -9.66
CA PHE A 261 26.56 -16.35 -9.37
C PHE A 261 27.06 -17.14 -10.59
N THR A 262 28.17 -16.71 -11.19
CA THR A 262 28.70 -17.23 -12.47
C THR A 262 29.21 -18.68 -12.41
N SER A 263 29.29 -19.27 -11.22
CA SER A 263 29.61 -20.69 -11.04
C SER A 263 28.47 -21.63 -11.46
N ILE A 264 27.26 -21.11 -11.66
CA ILE A 264 26.07 -21.89 -12.01
C ILE A 264 25.81 -21.78 -13.52
N PRO A 265 25.84 -22.89 -14.29
CA PRO A 265 25.68 -22.87 -15.75
C PRO A 265 24.40 -22.19 -16.24
N GLU A 266 23.28 -22.39 -15.54
CA GLU A 266 21.99 -21.77 -15.86
C GLU A 266 22.02 -20.25 -15.67
N VAL A 267 22.75 -19.76 -14.67
CA VAL A 267 22.96 -18.31 -14.45
C VAL A 267 23.84 -17.73 -15.55
N VAL A 268 24.88 -18.47 -15.97
CA VAL A 268 25.72 -18.06 -17.12
C VAL A 268 24.89 -17.94 -18.39
N GLU A 269 23.99 -18.89 -18.64
CA GLU A 269 23.09 -18.81 -19.79
C GLU A 269 22.09 -17.67 -19.68
N PHE A 270 21.50 -17.47 -18.49
CA PHE A 270 20.63 -16.32 -18.22
C PHE A 270 21.36 -14.99 -18.43
N LYS A 271 22.60 -14.85 -17.96
CA LYS A 271 23.46 -13.67 -18.20
C LYS A 271 23.62 -13.40 -19.69
N LYS A 272 23.86 -14.43 -20.53
CA LYS A 272 23.93 -14.24 -21.98
C LYS A 272 22.63 -13.70 -22.56
N GLN A 273 21.48 -14.18 -22.09
CA GLN A 273 20.17 -13.70 -22.54
C GLN A 273 19.94 -12.23 -22.15
N VAL A 274 20.31 -11.83 -20.93
CA VAL A 274 20.27 -10.43 -20.48
C VAL A 274 21.18 -9.56 -21.35
N VAL A 275 22.42 -10.00 -21.60
CA VAL A 275 23.38 -9.30 -22.46
C VAL A 275 22.85 -9.12 -23.88
N GLN A 276 22.31 -10.18 -24.49
CA GLN A 276 21.69 -10.12 -25.82
C GLN A 276 20.52 -9.13 -25.87
N LEU A 277 19.71 -9.08 -24.81
CA LEU A 277 18.61 -8.14 -24.68
C LEU A 277 19.12 -6.69 -24.62
N LEU A 278 20.15 -6.42 -23.82
CA LEU A 278 20.77 -5.09 -23.77
C LEU A 278 21.42 -4.71 -25.10
N ASP A 279 22.05 -5.66 -25.80
CA ASP A 279 22.59 -5.48 -27.15
C ASP A 279 21.52 -5.06 -28.16
N LYS A 280 20.38 -5.76 -28.16
CA LYS A 280 19.21 -5.44 -28.98
C LYS A 280 18.73 -3.99 -28.78
N TYR A 281 18.77 -3.47 -27.55
CA TYR A 281 18.28 -2.13 -27.20
C TYR A 281 19.39 -1.10 -26.95
N SER A 282 20.62 -1.35 -27.41
CA SER A 282 21.78 -0.47 -27.20
C SER A 282 21.66 0.95 -27.78
N HIS A 283 20.70 1.16 -28.68
CA HIS A 283 20.37 2.46 -29.25
C HIS A 283 19.60 3.37 -28.27
N ILE A 284 19.00 2.81 -27.22
CA ILE A 284 18.29 3.57 -26.19
C ILE A 284 19.31 4.18 -25.20
N PRO A 285 19.31 5.51 -24.96
CA PRO A 285 20.36 6.17 -24.18
C PRO A 285 20.59 5.58 -22.79
N VAL A 286 19.51 5.30 -22.05
CA VAL A 286 19.61 4.74 -20.69
C VAL A 286 20.24 3.35 -20.68
N ILE A 287 20.07 2.56 -21.74
CA ILE A 287 20.70 1.23 -21.88
C ILE A 287 22.18 1.36 -22.17
N LYS A 288 22.58 2.37 -22.94
CA LYS A 288 24.00 2.64 -23.19
C LYS A 288 24.72 2.98 -21.89
N GLU A 289 24.13 3.80 -21.03
CA GLU A 289 24.64 4.10 -19.68
C GLU A 289 24.66 2.84 -18.80
N TYR A 290 23.57 2.08 -18.79
CA TYR A 290 23.40 0.93 -17.91
C TYR A 290 24.32 -0.26 -18.26
N LYS A 291 24.63 -0.45 -19.55
CA LYS A 291 25.53 -1.53 -19.99
C LYS A 291 26.92 -1.45 -19.37
N GLU A 292 27.43 -0.26 -19.10
CA GLU A 292 28.77 -0.11 -18.51
C GLU A 292 28.86 -0.78 -17.13
N THR A 293 27.72 -1.03 -16.46
CA THR A 293 27.64 -1.69 -15.15
C THR A 293 27.62 -3.22 -15.22
N ILE A 294 27.05 -3.83 -16.28
CA ILE A 294 26.85 -5.29 -16.38
C ILE A 294 28.03 -6.03 -17.02
N TYR A 295 28.77 -5.36 -17.93
CA TYR A 295 29.87 -5.98 -18.66
C TYR A 295 31.20 -6.02 -17.88
N TYR A 296 31.28 -5.32 -16.75
CA TYR A 296 32.45 -5.24 -15.87
C TYR A 296 32.16 -5.86 -14.50
#